data_AF-A0A3L7QTQ2-F1
#
_entry.id   AF-A0A3L7QTQ2-F1
#
_cell.length_a   1.000
_cell.length_b   1.000
_cell.length_c   1.000
_cell.angle_alpha   90.00
_cell.angle_beta   90.00
_cell.angle_gamma   90.00
#
_symmetry.space_group_name_H-M   'P 1'
#
loop_
_entity.id
_entity.type
_entity.pdbx_description
1 polymer ?
#
loop_
_entity_poly.entity_id
_entity_poly.type
_entity_poly.pdbx_seq_one_letter_code
_entity_poly.pdbx_strand_id
1 'polypeptide(L)'
;MVGSPSASSVSSRETCAAGFLTAVDSPSHGIFGGYLLVDTVGRPLEFYCTAPIRVSRAQQILYGHTLESHLHGKQIGATLIEESSLEPRVVLTDLPAMLHAGIHTSVPLGLVKTNEEESSSCELGMLRIGSRSVRFDGNNESLVSLMRERLSFLDPQFDVAEPFERIRAAIEEAQKR
;
A
#
# COMPACT_ATOMS: atom_id res chain seq x y z
N MET A 1 -51.95 -25.39 -5.92
CA MET A 1 -51.98 -24.04 -5.31
C MET A 1 -50.80 -23.98 -4.35
N VAL A 2 -49.67 -23.45 -4.82
CA VAL A 2 -49.11 -22.13 -4.45
C VAL A 2 -48.80 -22.03 -2.94
N GLY A 3 -47.57 -21.77 -2.49
CA GLY A 3 -46.36 -21.39 -3.21
C GLY A 3 -45.15 -21.43 -2.29
N SER A 4 -43.98 -21.32 -2.92
CA SER A 4 -42.74 -20.88 -2.29
C SER A 4 -42.94 -19.51 -1.61
N PRO A 5 -42.02 -19.11 -0.74
CA PRO A 5 -41.10 -18.09 -1.23
C PRO A 5 -39.63 -18.46 -1.02
N SER A 6 -38.88 -18.15 -2.08
CA SER A 6 -37.44 -17.90 -2.10
C SER A 6 -37.07 -16.63 -1.33
N ALA A 7 -35.75 -16.51 -1.14
CA ALA A 7 -34.95 -15.30 -0.90
C ALA A 7 -34.65 -15.03 0.58
N SER A 8 -33.41 -14.86 1.01
CA SER A 8 -32.24 -14.38 0.27
C SER A 8 -30.97 -14.94 0.91
N SER A 9 -30.19 -15.71 0.15
CA SER A 9 -28.77 -15.87 0.42
C SER A 9 -28.13 -14.51 0.21
N VAL A 10 -27.86 -13.79 1.30
CA VAL A 10 -26.95 -12.65 1.27
C VAL A 10 -25.59 -13.24 0.89
N SER A 11 -25.27 -13.17 -0.40
CA SER A 11 -23.91 -13.41 -0.89
C SER A 11 -23.07 -12.32 -0.25
N SER A 12 -22.27 -12.71 0.74
CA SER A 12 -21.18 -11.91 1.28
C SER A 12 -20.30 -11.54 0.08
N ARG A 13 -20.47 -10.34 -0.47
CA ARG A 13 -19.47 -9.76 -1.35
C ARG A 13 -18.26 -9.55 -0.46
N GLU A 14 -17.32 -10.48 -0.50
CA GLU A 14 -15.99 -10.28 0.05
C GLU A 14 -15.49 -8.97 -0.55
N THR A 15 -15.37 -7.94 0.28
CA THR A 15 -14.96 -6.61 -0.20
C THR A 15 -13.50 -6.73 -0.58
N CYS A 16 -13.22 -6.76 -1.89
CA CYS A 16 -11.85 -6.76 -2.38
C CYS A 16 -11.25 -5.37 -2.17
N ALA A 17 -10.24 -5.30 -1.32
CA ALA A 17 -9.52 -4.06 -1.01
C ALA A 17 -8.07 -4.11 -1.51
N ALA A 18 -7.56 -2.97 -1.98
CA ALA A 18 -6.13 -2.73 -2.17
C ALA A 18 -5.67 -1.68 -1.14
N GLY A 19 -4.53 -1.94 -0.52
CA GLY A 19 -3.89 -1.01 0.41
C GLY A 19 -2.86 -0.14 -0.30
N PHE A 20 -2.78 1.14 0.07
CA PHE A 20 -1.81 2.11 -0.44
C PHE A 20 -1.06 2.73 0.72
N LEU A 21 0.24 2.49 0.79
CA LEU A 21 1.10 2.85 1.90
C LEU A 21 2.18 3.85 1.45
N THR A 22 2.29 4.98 2.13
CA THR A 22 3.34 5.98 1.88
C THR A 22 3.73 6.72 3.16
N ALA A 23 4.80 7.51 3.09
CA ALA A 23 5.22 8.41 4.16
C ALA A 23 5.42 9.84 3.65
N VAL A 24 5.29 10.78 4.58
CA VAL A 24 5.46 12.21 4.37
C VAL A 24 6.46 12.73 5.37
N ASP A 25 7.58 13.24 4.87
CA ASP A 25 8.55 13.98 5.67
C ASP A 25 8.06 15.40 5.92
N SER A 26 7.97 15.77 7.19
CA SER A 26 7.69 17.14 7.63
C SER A 26 8.91 17.67 8.38
N PRO A 27 9.61 18.69 7.87
CA PRO A 27 10.78 19.26 8.54
C PRO A 27 10.49 19.74 9.97
N SER A 28 9.26 20.18 10.24
CA SER A 28 8.84 20.68 11.55
C SER A 28 8.35 19.58 12.48
N HIS A 29 7.73 18.52 11.98
CA HIS A 29 7.03 17.54 12.82
C HIS A 29 7.69 16.16 12.85
N GLY A 30 8.47 15.78 11.85
CA GLY A 30 9.03 14.44 11.67
C GLY A 30 8.35 13.71 10.52
N ILE A 31 8.38 12.39 10.55
CA ILE A 31 7.83 11.54 9.49
C ILE A 31 6.43 11.08 9.87
N PHE A 32 5.48 11.21 8.95
CA PHE A 32 4.15 10.64 9.06
C PHE A 32 4.04 9.44 8.13
N GLY A 33 3.50 8.34 8.61
CA GLY A 33 3.01 7.26 7.77
C GLY A 33 1.54 7.47 7.44
N GLY A 34 1.14 7.10 6.22
CA GLY A 34 -0.26 7.07 5.82
C GLY A 34 -0.58 5.80 5.06
N TYR A 35 -1.77 5.27 5.33
CA TYR A 35 -2.26 4.04 4.73
C TYR A 35 -3.73 4.21 4.36
N LEU A 36 -4.04 3.99 3.08
CA LEU A 36 -5.37 4.13 2.51
C LEU A 36 -5.78 2.80 1.90
N LEU A 37 -6.90 2.25 2.35
CA LEU A 37 -7.53 1.11 1.70
C LEU A 37 -8.61 1.60 0.75
N VAL A 38 -8.66 1.00 -0.44
CA VAL A 38 -9.65 1.34 -1.47
C VAL A 38 -10.32 0.09 -2.02
N ASP A 39 -11.53 0.27 -2.55
CA ASP A 39 -12.24 -0.77 -3.29
C ASP A 39 -11.71 -0.96 -4.73
N THR A 40 -12.41 -1.78 -5.51
CA THR A 40 -12.05 -2.14 -6.89
C THR A 40 -11.96 -0.94 -7.85
N VAL A 41 -12.67 0.16 -7.55
CA VAL A 41 -12.73 1.38 -8.39
C VAL A 41 -12.02 2.57 -7.74
N GLY A 42 -11.30 2.36 -6.64
CA GLY A 42 -10.49 3.39 -5.99
C GLY A 42 -11.21 4.23 -4.93
N ARG A 43 -12.42 3.83 -4.50
CA ARG A 43 -13.14 4.54 -3.43
C ARG A 43 -12.50 4.22 -2.07
N PRO A 44 -12.21 5.24 -1.24
CA PRO A 44 -11.71 5.03 0.11
C PRO A 44 -12.63 4.13 0.94
N LEU A 45 -12.05 3.11 1.57
CA LEU A 45 -12.70 2.23 2.54
C LEU A 45 -12.29 2.61 3.97
N GLU A 46 -10.98 2.69 4.20
CA GLU A 46 -10.38 3.01 5.50
C GLU A 46 -9.15 3.89 5.26
N PHE A 47 -8.87 4.78 6.23
CA PHE A 47 -7.68 5.62 6.21
C PHE A 47 -7.05 5.65 7.60
N TYR A 48 -5.74 5.40 7.65
CA TYR A 48 -4.93 5.41 8.84
C TYR A 48 -3.72 6.32 8.65
N CYS A 49 -3.32 6.99 9.72
CA CYS A 49 -2.09 7.77 9.76
C CYS A 49 -1.39 7.60 11.11
N THR A 50 -0.05 7.59 11.10
CA THR A 50 0.71 7.56 12.34
C THR A 50 0.73 8.96 12.98
N ALA A 51 0.94 9.00 14.29
CA ALA A 51 1.50 10.19 14.92
C ALA A 51 2.88 10.53 14.29
N PRO A 52 3.34 11.80 14.35
CA PRO A 52 4.65 12.17 13.82
C PRO A 52 5.78 11.43 14.54
N ILE A 53 6.62 10.73 13.77
CA ILE A 53 7.78 10.00 14.28
C ILE A 53 9.03 10.86 14.07
N ARG A 54 9.70 11.19 15.18
CA ARG A 54 10.99 11.89 15.14
C ARG A 54 12.12 10.92 15.45
N VAL A 55 13.07 10.82 14.52
CA VAL A 55 14.28 10.04 14.74
C VAL A 55 15.28 10.85 15.55
N SER A 56 15.66 10.34 16.72
CA SER A 56 16.70 10.95 17.54
C SER A 56 18.10 10.76 16.93
N ARG A 57 19.05 11.64 17.29
CA ARG A 57 20.44 11.49 16.87
C ARG A 57 21.05 10.16 17.32
N ALA A 58 20.69 9.68 18.51
CA ALA A 58 21.13 8.38 19.01
C ALA A 58 20.63 7.23 18.12
N GLN A 59 19.35 7.25 17.72
CA GLN A 59 18.81 6.25 16.79
C GLN A 59 19.50 6.30 15.43
N GLN A 60 19.77 7.49 14.89
CA GLN A 60 20.53 7.61 13.63
C GLN A 60 21.91 6.92 13.71
N ILE A 61 22.62 7.11 14.83
CA ILE A 61 23.94 6.50 15.04
C ILE A 61 23.83 4.99 15.21
N LEU A 62 22.86 4.51 16.02
CA LEU A 62 22.73 3.10 16.35
C LEU A 62 22.22 2.25 15.17
N TYR A 63 21.24 2.77 14.42
CA TYR A 63 20.65 2.04 13.29
C TYR A 63 21.47 2.19 12.00
N GLY A 64 22.18 3.31 11.84
CA GLY A 64 23.01 3.56 10.65
C GLY A 64 22.22 3.36 9.36
N HIS A 65 22.74 2.51 8.47
CA HIS A 65 22.13 2.21 7.17
C HIS A 65 20.81 1.41 7.25
N THR A 66 20.46 0.85 8.42
CA THR A 66 19.20 0.10 8.62
C THR A 66 18.05 0.99 9.08
N LEU A 67 18.30 2.28 9.31
CA LEU A 67 17.31 3.19 9.85
C LEU A 67 16.07 3.29 8.97
N GLU A 68 16.25 3.47 7.66
CA GLU A 68 15.12 3.64 6.74
C GLU A 68 14.24 2.39 6.66
N SER A 69 14.83 1.20 6.54
CA SER A 69 14.07 -0.05 6.49
C SER A 69 13.36 -0.35 7.82
N HIS A 70 13.99 -0.02 8.94
CA HIS A 70 13.36 -0.13 10.26
C HIS A 70 12.19 0.85 10.41
N LEU A 71 12.40 2.12 10.06
CA LEU A 71 11.41 3.18 10.24
C LEU A 71 10.24 3.01 9.27
N HIS A 72 10.50 2.97 7.96
CA HIS A 72 9.47 2.87 6.95
C HIS A 72 8.85 1.47 6.86
N GLY A 73 9.67 0.42 6.95
CA GLY A 73 9.20 -0.96 6.84
C GLY A 73 8.50 -1.43 8.12
N LYS A 74 9.19 -1.37 9.27
CA LYS A 74 8.66 -1.94 10.52
C LYS A 74 7.79 -0.97 11.31
N GLN A 75 8.31 0.21 11.67
CA GLN A 75 7.60 1.12 12.57
C GLN A 75 6.39 1.81 11.93
N ILE A 76 6.47 2.08 10.63
CA ILE A 76 5.37 2.71 9.89
C ILE A 76 4.57 1.65 9.14
N GLY A 77 5.19 0.96 8.19
CA GLY A 77 4.48 0.10 7.25
C GLY A 77 3.77 -1.07 7.90
N ALA A 78 4.51 -1.91 8.63
CA ALA A 78 3.94 -3.08 9.28
C ALA A 78 2.88 -2.68 10.32
N THR A 79 3.12 -1.64 11.11
CA THR A 79 2.14 -1.14 12.09
C THR A 79 0.85 -0.68 11.42
N LEU A 80 0.91 0.11 10.34
CA LEU A 80 -0.31 0.57 9.67
C LEU A 80 -1.10 -0.58 9.01
N ILE A 81 -0.40 -1.59 8.49
CA ILE A 81 -1.04 -2.79 7.93
C ILE A 81 -1.68 -3.65 9.03
N GLU A 82 -1.05 -3.76 10.19
CA GLU A 82 -1.57 -4.52 11.33
C GLU A 82 -2.79 -3.85 11.97
N GLU A 83 -2.84 -2.51 11.98
CA GLU A 83 -3.96 -1.73 12.52
C GLU A 83 -5.21 -1.74 11.63
N SER A 84 -5.10 -2.11 10.34
CA SER A 84 -6.27 -2.12 9.46
C SER A 84 -7.25 -3.24 9.81
N SER A 85 -8.54 -2.91 9.85
CA SER A 85 -9.60 -3.91 10.08
C SER A 85 -9.89 -4.75 8.85
N LEU A 86 -9.57 -4.24 7.66
CA LEU A 86 -9.69 -4.97 6.40
C LEU A 86 -8.35 -5.58 6.00
N GLU A 87 -8.36 -6.85 5.59
CA GLU A 87 -7.21 -7.50 4.97
C GLU A 87 -7.21 -7.20 3.46
N PRO A 88 -6.32 -6.32 2.96
CA PRO A 88 -6.24 -6.08 1.53
C PRO A 88 -5.67 -7.31 0.79
N ARG A 89 -6.03 -7.46 -0.48
CA ARG A 89 -5.45 -8.48 -1.35
C ARG A 89 -3.98 -8.19 -1.68
N VAL A 90 -3.59 -6.91 -1.67
CA VAL A 90 -2.26 -6.41 -2.02
C VAL A 90 -2.04 -5.06 -1.37
N VAL A 91 -0.80 -4.78 -0.96
CA VAL A 91 -0.38 -3.44 -0.54
C VAL A 91 0.58 -2.87 -1.57
N LEU A 92 0.32 -1.64 -1.99
CA LEU A 92 1.15 -0.89 -2.90
C LEU A 92 1.81 0.27 -2.17
N THR A 93 3.06 0.56 -2.51
CA THR A 93 3.80 1.72 -1.97
C THR A 93 4.53 2.44 -3.09
N ASP A 94 4.79 3.73 -2.93
CA ASP A 94 5.67 4.50 -3.80
C ASP A 94 7.06 4.75 -3.18
N LEU A 95 7.35 4.15 -2.01
CA LEU A 95 8.62 4.27 -1.32
C LEU A 95 9.35 2.91 -1.25
N PRO A 96 10.54 2.77 -1.86
CA PRO A 96 11.29 1.50 -1.83
C PRO A 96 11.58 0.99 -0.41
N ALA A 97 11.87 1.89 0.54
CA ALA A 97 12.15 1.51 1.92
C ALA A 97 10.96 0.78 2.59
N MET A 98 9.73 1.08 2.19
CA MET A 98 8.51 0.46 2.74
C MET A 98 8.31 -0.98 2.29
N LEU A 99 8.97 -1.44 1.21
CA LEU A 99 8.92 -2.85 0.82
C LEU A 99 9.43 -3.78 1.93
N HIS A 100 10.27 -3.29 2.84
CA HIS A 100 10.73 -4.05 4.00
C HIS A 100 9.60 -4.41 4.97
N ALA A 101 8.43 -3.76 4.89
CA ALA A 101 7.24 -4.20 5.65
C ALA A 101 6.81 -5.62 5.26
N GLY A 102 7.13 -6.08 4.03
CA GLY A 102 6.79 -7.40 3.53
C GLY A 102 7.40 -8.57 4.32
N ILE A 103 8.43 -8.34 5.13
CA ILE A 103 8.97 -9.38 6.04
C ILE A 103 8.12 -9.55 7.32
N HIS A 104 7.19 -8.62 7.56
CA HIS A 104 6.37 -8.54 8.76
C HIS A 104 4.88 -8.79 8.49
N THR A 105 4.48 -8.98 7.23
CA THR A 105 3.09 -9.25 6.83
C THR A 105 3.03 -10.39 5.82
N SER A 106 1.90 -11.10 5.80
CA SER A 106 1.60 -12.11 4.79
C SER A 106 1.03 -11.51 3.50
N VAL A 107 0.62 -10.23 3.52
CA VAL A 107 0.07 -9.56 2.36
C VAL A 107 1.19 -9.23 1.36
N PRO A 108 1.03 -9.52 0.06
CA PRO A 108 2.03 -9.19 -0.93
C PRO A 108 2.19 -7.67 -1.12
N LEU A 109 3.44 -7.20 -1.17
CA LEU A 109 3.78 -5.78 -1.36
C LEU A 109 4.39 -5.48 -2.73
N GLY A 110 3.93 -4.41 -3.37
CA GLY A 110 4.44 -3.92 -4.66
C GLY A 110 4.83 -2.44 -4.64
N LEU A 111 5.84 -2.07 -5.42
CA LEU A 111 6.31 -0.70 -5.60
C LEU A 111 5.69 -0.08 -6.86
N VAL A 112 4.90 0.97 -6.71
CA VAL A 112 4.37 1.75 -7.84
C VAL A 112 5.42 2.75 -8.29
N LYS A 113 5.77 2.73 -9.57
CA LYS A 113 6.57 3.79 -10.19
C LYS A 113 5.69 4.99 -10.52
N THR A 114 5.91 6.10 -9.85
CA THR A 114 5.22 7.38 -10.11
C THR A 114 5.88 8.21 -11.22
N ASN A 115 7.15 7.94 -11.55
CA ASN A 115 7.88 8.55 -12.68
C ASN A 115 8.27 7.53 -13.75
N GLU A 116 8.21 7.95 -15.02
CA GLU A 116 8.64 7.22 -16.22
C GLU A 116 10.17 7.16 -16.36
N GLU A 117 10.92 7.05 -15.27
CA GLU A 117 12.35 6.77 -15.37
C GLU A 117 12.54 5.29 -15.78
N GLU A 118 12.67 5.14 -17.09
CA GLU A 118 13.12 3.95 -17.80
C GLU A 118 14.54 3.60 -17.37
N SER A 119 14.74 2.32 -17.04
CA SER A 119 15.85 1.49 -17.52
C SER A 119 15.98 0.24 -16.64
N SER A 120 16.19 -0.91 -17.30
CA SER A 120 16.67 -2.21 -16.77
C SER A 120 15.62 -3.30 -16.47
N SER A 121 15.11 -3.90 -17.55
CA SER A 121 15.33 -5.30 -17.99
C SER A 121 14.84 -6.53 -17.19
N CYS A 122 13.85 -6.41 -16.32
CA CYS A 122 13.12 -7.60 -15.84
C CYS A 122 11.61 -7.41 -16.03
N GLU A 123 11.09 -7.80 -17.21
CA GLU A 123 9.63 -7.78 -17.48
C GLU A 123 8.84 -8.66 -16.51
N LEU A 124 9.46 -9.73 -15.99
CA LEU A 124 8.79 -10.69 -15.10
C LEU A 124 8.33 -10.06 -13.76
N GLY A 125 9.04 -9.04 -13.27
CA GLY A 125 8.74 -8.37 -11.99
C GLY A 125 7.95 -7.07 -12.14
N MET A 126 7.24 -6.89 -13.24
CA MET A 126 6.49 -5.68 -13.54
C MET A 126 5.09 -6.01 -14.04
N LEU A 127 4.07 -5.40 -13.44
CA LEU A 127 2.69 -5.47 -13.90
C LEU A 127 2.17 -4.07 -14.18
N ARG A 128 1.52 -3.87 -15.34
CA ARG A 128 0.86 -2.60 -15.65
C ARG A 128 -0.57 -2.58 -15.16
N ILE A 129 -0.97 -1.48 -14.54
CA ILE A 129 -2.35 -1.16 -14.14
C ILE A 129 -2.62 0.25 -14.66
N GLY A 130 -3.51 0.36 -15.64
CA GLY A 130 -3.72 1.60 -16.38
C GLY A 130 -2.44 2.13 -17.01
N SER A 131 -2.08 3.36 -16.65
CA SER A 131 -0.87 4.07 -17.10
C SER A 131 0.36 3.82 -16.22
N ARG A 132 0.23 3.10 -15.09
CA ARG A 132 1.30 2.91 -14.11
C ARG A 132 1.82 1.48 -14.10
N SER A 133 3.06 1.33 -13.63
CA SER A 133 3.71 0.02 -13.46
C SER A 133 3.96 -0.25 -11.98
N VAL A 134 3.53 -1.43 -11.53
CA VAL A 134 3.83 -2.00 -10.22
C VAL A 134 5.02 -2.94 -10.37
N ARG A 135 6.07 -2.72 -9.59
CA ARG A 135 7.26 -3.55 -9.51
C ARG A 135 7.26 -4.40 -8.24
N PHE A 136 7.76 -5.62 -8.36
CA PHE A 136 7.98 -6.55 -7.25
C PHE A 136 9.15 -7.47 -7.61
N ASP A 137 9.51 -8.39 -6.72
CA ASP A 137 10.58 -9.35 -7.00
C ASP A 137 10.16 -10.32 -8.12
N GLY A 138 10.65 -10.03 -9.33
CA GLY A 138 10.36 -10.81 -10.54
C GLY A 138 11.13 -12.12 -10.67
N ASN A 139 12.12 -12.37 -9.79
CA ASN A 139 12.87 -13.63 -9.80
C ASN A 139 12.07 -14.77 -9.15
N ASN A 140 10.96 -14.46 -8.48
CA ASN A 140 10.09 -15.42 -7.84
C ASN A 140 8.80 -15.61 -8.67
N GLU A 141 8.76 -16.63 -9.52
CA GLU A 141 7.60 -16.93 -10.38
C GLU A 141 6.27 -17.09 -9.63
N SER A 142 6.34 -17.60 -8.39
CA SER A 142 5.15 -17.74 -7.53
C SER A 142 4.63 -16.37 -7.11
N LEU A 143 5.52 -15.45 -6.75
CA LEU A 143 5.16 -14.07 -6.44
C LEU A 143 4.61 -13.34 -7.66
N VAL A 144 5.19 -13.54 -8.84
CA VAL A 144 4.69 -12.96 -10.11
C VAL A 144 3.23 -13.39 -10.37
N SER A 145 2.97 -14.69 -10.22
CA SER A 145 1.63 -15.25 -10.42
C SER A 145 0.64 -14.75 -9.37
N LEU A 146 1.07 -14.69 -8.11
CA LEU A 146 0.28 -14.15 -6.99
C LEU A 146 -0.05 -12.68 -7.22
N MET A 147 0.93 -11.84 -7.54
CA MET A 147 0.74 -10.41 -7.79
C MET A 147 -0.26 -10.16 -8.92
N ARG A 148 -0.14 -10.92 -10.02
CA ARG A 148 -1.07 -10.82 -11.14
C ARG A 148 -2.51 -11.17 -10.73
N GLU A 149 -2.70 -12.23 -9.94
CA GLU A 149 -4.02 -12.59 -9.42
C GLU A 149 -4.56 -11.52 -8.46
N ARG A 150 -3.73 -11.08 -7.51
CA ARG A 150 -4.12 -10.11 -6.48
C ARG A 150 -4.38 -8.71 -7.02
N LEU A 151 -3.81 -8.33 -8.16
CA LEU A 151 -4.05 -7.03 -8.80
C LEU A 151 -5.17 -7.07 -9.84
N SER A 152 -5.64 -8.25 -10.26
CA SER A 152 -6.64 -8.41 -11.33
C SER A 152 -8.03 -7.84 -11.03
N PHE A 153 -8.34 -7.58 -9.76
CA PHE A 153 -9.63 -7.03 -9.34
C PHE A 153 -9.72 -5.50 -9.47
N LEU A 154 -8.58 -4.82 -9.58
CA LEU A 154 -8.55 -3.37 -9.74
C LEU A 154 -9.01 -2.98 -11.14
N ASP A 155 -9.82 -1.93 -11.22
CA ASP A 155 -10.26 -1.37 -12.49
C ASP A 155 -9.03 -0.95 -13.33
N PRO A 156 -8.90 -1.38 -14.59
CA PRO A 156 -7.79 -0.97 -15.44
C PRO A 156 -7.69 0.55 -15.68
N GLN A 157 -8.76 1.31 -15.47
CA GLN A 157 -8.78 2.77 -15.56
C GLN A 157 -8.37 3.46 -14.24
N PHE A 158 -8.26 2.71 -13.14
CA PHE A 158 -7.86 3.26 -11.85
C PHE A 158 -6.37 3.63 -11.85
N ASP A 159 -6.07 4.90 -11.57
CA ASP A 159 -4.69 5.35 -11.40
C ASP A 159 -4.19 4.99 -9.99
N VAL A 160 -3.36 3.95 -9.93
CA VAL A 160 -2.76 3.47 -8.67
C VAL A 160 -1.76 4.47 -8.05
N ALA A 161 -1.41 5.56 -8.71
CA ALA A 161 -0.60 6.63 -8.10
C ALA A 161 -1.44 7.66 -7.31
N GLU A 162 -2.67 7.93 -7.74
CA GLU A 162 -3.57 8.92 -7.14
C GLU A 162 -3.84 8.69 -5.63
N PRO A 163 -3.99 7.44 -5.14
CA PRO A 163 -4.13 7.18 -3.71
C PRO A 163 -3.02 7.77 -2.85
N PHE A 164 -1.78 7.78 -3.33
CA PHE A 164 -0.66 8.33 -2.56
C PHE A 164 -0.74 9.85 -2.45
N GLU A 165 -1.25 10.53 -3.48
CA GLU A 165 -1.51 11.98 -3.43
C GLU A 165 -2.59 12.32 -2.41
N ARG A 166 -3.68 11.53 -2.38
CA ARG A 166 -4.74 11.69 -1.37
C ARG A 166 -4.22 11.52 0.05
N ILE A 167 -3.38 10.50 0.29
CA ILE A 167 -2.76 10.29 1.61
C ILE A 167 -1.95 11.52 2.03
N ARG A 168 -1.12 12.05 1.13
CA ARG A 168 -0.31 13.25 1.40
C ARG A 168 -1.18 14.45 1.73
N ALA A 169 -2.22 14.70 0.92
CA ALA A 169 -3.14 15.81 1.13
C ALA A 169 -3.88 15.69 2.49
N ALA A 170 -4.33 14.48 2.85
CA ALA A 170 -4.99 14.24 4.12
C ALA A 170 -4.05 14.48 5.32
N ILE A 171 -2.80 14.03 5.24
CA ILE A 171 -1.78 14.27 6.27
C ILE A 171 -1.44 15.76 6.37
N GLU A 172 -1.32 16.46 5.25
CA GLU A 172 -1.04 17.91 5.23
C GLU A 172 -2.19 18.69 5.87
N GLU A 173 -3.44 18.35 5.56
CA GLU A 173 -4.62 18.98 6.15
C GLU A 173 -4.70 18.73 7.66
N ALA A 174 -4.37 17.53 8.11
CA ALA A 174 -4.33 17.20 9.54
C ALA A 174 -3.27 18.01 10.31
N GLN A 175 -2.20 18.46 9.65
CA GLN A 175 -1.15 19.30 10.26
C GLN A 175 -1.56 20.77 10.42
N LYS A 176 -2.59 21.24 9.70
CA LYS A 176 -3.06 22.65 9.74
C LYS A 176 -4.02 22.93 10.89
N ARG A 177 -4.46 21.91 11.62
CA ARG A 177 -5.37 22.00 12.77
C ARG A 177 -4.60 22.07 14.08
#